data_AF-A0A0P0RQQ3-F1
#
_entry.id   AF-A0A0P0RQQ3-F1
#
_cell.length_a   1.000
_cell.length_b   1.000
_cell.length_c   1.000
_cell.angle_alpha   90.00
_cell.angle_beta   90.00
_cell.angle_gamma   90.00
#
_symmetry.space_group_name_H-M   'P 1'
#
loop_
_entity.id
_entity.type
_entity.pdbx_description
1 polymer ?
#
loop_
_entity_poly.entity_id
_entity_poly.type
_entity_poly.pdbx_seq_one_letter_code
_entity_poly.pdbx_strand_id
1 'polypeptide(L)'
;MPEGWVGYFPESVYYGPQERPEGLEMMVVQFGGAAGYGFVSVEEREAANQALKAKGEFKDGIFTWYDESGKKHNQDGFEACFEAVMGRKLEYAKPRYEDLVLMNPASFEWIPEGTKGVYSKLLGSFTERNTRIGFVKVEAGASFPAGMQSSVELLFLSKGKVSFEGKEYGLHTAFEFEANEGPVPLKAVEETEFFHLVLPTF
;
A
#
# COMPACT_ATOMS: atom_id res chain seq x y z
N MET A 1 -3.36 11.87 12.76
CA MET A 1 -4.53 10.99 12.47
C MET A 1 -4.90 10.25 13.75
N PRO A 2 -6.18 10.18 14.16
CA PRO A 2 -6.58 9.46 15.36
C PRO A 2 -6.32 7.95 15.25
N GLU A 3 -6.19 7.27 16.40
CA GLU A 3 -6.07 5.80 16.44
C GLU A 3 -7.29 5.15 15.78
N GLY A 4 -7.05 4.06 15.04
CA GLY A 4 -8.09 3.30 14.33
C GLY A 4 -8.61 3.95 13.05
N TRP A 5 -8.17 5.16 12.69
CA TRP A 5 -8.52 5.80 11.42
C TRP A 5 -7.65 5.25 10.28
N VAL A 6 -8.21 5.32 9.07
CA VAL A 6 -7.53 4.94 7.84
C VAL A 6 -7.35 6.18 6.97
N GLY A 7 -6.12 6.42 6.52
CA GLY A 7 -5.79 7.50 5.58
C GLY A 7 -5.48 6.94 4.20
N TYR A 8 -6.11 7.51 3.16
CA TYR A 8 -5.70 7.32 1.77
C TYR A 8 -4.91 8.55 1.32
N PHE A 9 -3.70 8.31 0.81
CA PHE A 9 -2.74 9.32 0.38
C PHE A 9 -2.62 9.24 -1.14
N PRO A 10 -3.37 10.08 -1.89
CA PRO A 10 -3.43 9.95 -3.34
C PRO A 10 -2.14 10.40 -4.00
N GLU A 11 -1.83 9.84 -5.17
CA GLU A 11 -0.65 10.23 -5.92
C GLU A 11 -0.62 11.73 -6.23
N SER A 12 0.58 12.32 -6.14
CA SER A 12 0.84 13.74 -6.44
C SER A 12 0.10 14.76 -5.57
N VAL A 13 -0.52 14.32 -4.45
CA VAL A 13 -1.04 15.21 -3.41
C VAL A 13 0.07 15.49 -2.41
N TYR A 14 0.37 16.76 -2.16
CA TYR A 14 1.32 17.15 -1.12
C TYR A 14 0.69 16.91 0.25
N TYR A 15 1.34 16.09 1.07
CA TYR A 15 1.02 15.94 2.48
C TYR A 15 2.28 16.30 3.27
N GLY A 16 2.17 17.33 4.09
CA GLY A 16 3.29 17.86 4.86
C GLY A 16 3.87 16.84 5.87
N PRO A 17 4.81 17.27 6.72
CA PRO A 17 5.34 16.40 7.77
C PRO A 17 4.17 15.87 8.63
N GLN A 18 4.09 14.55 8.77
CA GLN A 18 3.06 13.93 9.58
C GLN A 18 3.48 13.98 11.04
N GLU A 19 2.74 14.70 11.88
CA GLU A 19 2.89 14.58 13.32
C GLU A 19 2.32 13.23 13.77
N ARG A 20 3.22 12.32 14.13
CA ARG A 20 2.90 11.01 14.70
C ARG A 20 3.05 11.10 16.22
N PRO A 21 1.96 10.98 17.00
CA PRO A 21 2.05 10.88 18.45
C PRO A 21 2.97 9.73 18.86
N GLU A 22 3.73 9.94 19.93
CA GLU A 22 4.57 8.89 20.52
C GLU A 22 3.72 7.67 20.91
N GLY A 23 4.18 6.46 20.60
CA GLY A 23 3.48 5.21 20.91
C GLY A 23 2.42 4.76 19.89
N LEU A 24 2.05 5.58 18.90
CA LEU A 24 1.15 5.13 17.84
C LEU A 24 1.87 4.16 16.90
N GLU A 25 1.37 2.94 16.73
CA GLU A 25 1.82 2.01 15.67
C GLU A 25 1.00 2.21 14.39
N MET A 26 1.66 2.18 13.23
CA MET A 26 1.00 2.46 11.94
C MET A 26 1.50 1.46 10.90
N MET A 27 0.56 0.74 10.29
CA MET A 27 0.80 0.00 9.06
C MET A 27 0.68 0.95 7.88
N VAL A 28 1.72 0.98 7.03
CA VAL A 28 1.76 1.80 5.81
C VAL A 28 1.89 0.88 4.62
N VAL A 29 0.99 1.02 3.65
CA VAL A 29 1.08 0.33 2.36
C VAL A 29 1.36 1.37 1.28
N GLN A 30 2.47 1.21 0.56
CA GLN A 30 2.83 2.05 -0.58
C GLN A 30 2.77 1.20 -1.85
N PHE A 31 2.17 1.74 -2.90
CA PHE A 31 1.99 1.05 -4.17
C PHE A 31 1.91 2.07 -5.31
N GLY A 32 2.05 1.59 -6.56
CA GLY A 32 1.95 2.43 -7.75
C GLY A 32 0.58 3.10 -7.87
N GLY A 33 0.56 4.40 -8.11
CA GLY A 33 -0.68 5.16 -8.22
C GLY A 33 -1.42 4.99 -9.55
N ALA A 34 -2.61 5.59 -9.63
CA ALA A 34 -3.53 5.42 -10.75
C ALA A 34 -2.99 5.89 -12.12
N ALA A 35 -1.97 6.75 -12.15
CA ALA A 35 -1.29 7.15 -13.38
C ALA A 35 -0.46 6.03 -14.03
N GLY A 36 -0.18 4.94 -13.31
CA GLY A 36 0.62 3.83 -13.84
C GLY A 36 2.10 4.20 -14.02
N TYR A 37 2.58 5.17 -13.25
CA TYR A 37 3.97 5.64 -13.31
C TYR A 37 4.96 4.68 -12.63
N GLY A 38 4.46 3.59 -12.04
CA GLY A 38 5.25 2.63 -11.29
C GLY A 38 5.49 3.08 -9.86
N PHE A 39 6.11 2.20 -9.09
CA PHE A 39 6.58 2.43 -7.73
C PHE A 39 7.94 1.76 -7.61
N VAL A 40 8.92 2.49 -7.09
CA VAL A 40 10.26 1.95 -6.86
C VAL A 40 10.30 1.40 -5.44
N SER A 41 10.57 0.11 -5.31
CA SER A 41 10.67 -0.56 -4.01
C SER A 41 11.84 -0.01 -3.18
N VAL A 42 11.85 -0.31 -1.87
CA VAL A 42 12.97 0.09 -1.00
C VAL A 42 14.26 -0.56 -1.49
N GLU A 43 14.21 -1.84 -1.85
CA GLU A 43 15.33 -2.63 -2.35
C GLU A 43 15.85 -2.08 -3.68
N GLU A 44 14.96 -1.75 -4.62
CA GLU A 44 15.32 -1.16 -5.91
C GLU A 44 15.98 0.21 -5.72
N ARG A 45 15.43 1.04 -4.84
CA ARG A 45 15.99 2.36 -4.51
C ARG A 45 17.36 2.23 -3.86
N GLU A 46 17.54 1.28 -2.96
CA GLU A 46 18.83 1.02 -2.31
C GLU A 46 19.88 0.52 -3.32
N ALA A 47 19.51 -0.41 -4.20
CA ALA A 47 20.37 -0.89 -5.27
C ALA A 47 20.79 0.25 -6.22
N ALA A 48 19.83 1.10 -6.62
CA ALA A 48 20.10 2.27 -7.45
C ALA A 48 21.02 3.28 -6.74
N ASN A 49 20.79 3.53 -5.44
CA ASN A 49 21.66 4.42 -4.66
C ASN A 49 23.11 3.91 -4.63
N GLN A 50 23.31 2.61 -4.42
CA GLN A 50 24.66 2.02 -4.43
C GLN A 50 25.31 2.10 -5.82
N ALA A 51 24.56 1.82 -6.89
CA ALA A 51 25.08 1.93 -8.25
C ALA A 51 25.48 3.39 -8.59
N LEU A 52 24.66 4.37 -8.20
CA LEU A 52 24.90 5.79 -8.47
C LEU A 52 26.13 6.35 -7.73
N LYS A 53 26.53 5.77 -6.60
CA LYS A 53 27.77 6.15 -5.90
C LYS A 53 29.04 5.91 -6.72
N ALA A 54 29.01 5.04 -7.73
CA ALA A 54 30.13 4.88 -8.66
C ALA A 54 30.30 6.09 -9.60
N LYS A 55 29.24 6.89 -9.78
CA LYS A 55 29.19 8.05 -10.69
C LYS A 55 29.26 9.39 -9.96
N GLY A 56 28.77 9.46 -8.72
CA GLY A 56 28.64 10.70 -7.97
C GLY A 56 28.50 10.49 -6.47
N GLU A 57 28.17 11.57 -5.76
CA GLU A 57 28.04 11.59 -4.29
C GLU A 57 26.61 11.97 -3.88
N PHE A 58 26.09 11.30 -2.86
CA PHE A 58 24.84 11.68 -2.19
C PHE A 58 25.16 12.43 -0.90
N LYS A 59 24.64 13.66 -0.77
CA LYS A 59 24.81 14.47 0.44
C LYS A 59 23.59 15.37 0.66
N ASP A 60 23.08 15.41 1.89
CA ASP A 60 21.94 16.24 2.29
C ASP A 60 20.71 16.09 1.37
N GLY A 61 20.44 14.86 0.90
CA GLY A 61 19.35 14.55 -0.01
C GLY A 61 19.62 14.86 -1.48
N ILE A 62 20.82 15.33 -1.85
CA ILE A 62 21.18 15.73 -3.22
C ILE A 62 22.20 14.74 -3.80
N PHE A 63 21.96 14.25 -5.02
CA PHE A 63 22.93 13.53 -5.83
C PHE A 63 23.73 14.50 -6.71
N THR A 64 25.06 14.44 -6.61
CA THR A 64 25.98 15.33 -7.36
C THR A 64 26.93 14.49 -8.21
N TRP A 65 27.07 14.81 -9.50
CA TRP A 65 28.08 14.19 -10.38
C TRP A 65 28.69 15.19 -11.36
N TYR A 66 29.79 14.81 -12.00
CA TYR A 66 30.42 15.59 -13.08
C TYR A 66 30.26 14.83 -14.40
N ASP A 67 29.92 15.53 -15.47
CA ASP A 67 29.88 14.94 -16.82
C ASP A 67 31.28 14.89 -17.47
N GLU A 68 31.36 14.35 -18.68
CA GLU A 68 32.61 14.20 -19.45
C GLU A 68 33.31 15.54 -19.73
N SER A 69 32.56 16.66 -19.74
CA SER A 69 33.10 18.01 -19.91
C SER A 69 33.60 18.63 -18.59
N GLY A 70 33.48 17.90 -17.48
CA GLY A 70 33.79 18.38 -16.14
C GLY A 70 32.72 19.31 -15.56
N LYS A 71 31.53 19.39 -16.16
CA LYS A 71 30.44 20.22 -15.64
C LYS A 71 29.73 19.50 -14.50
N LYS A 72 29.52 20.21 -13.40
CA LYS A 72 28.79 19.74 -12.22
C LYS A 72 27.28 19.69 -12.48
N HIS A 73 26.65 18.59 -12.07
CA HIS A 73 25.21 18.40 -12.06
C HIS A 73 24.75 18.04 -10.64
N ASN A 74 23.57 18.54 -10.27
CA ASN A 74 22.88 18.22 -9.03
C ASN A 74 21.45 17.77 -9.36
N GLN A 75 20.97 16.76 -8.67
CA GLN A 75 19.58 16.27 -8.75
C GLN A 75 19.13 15.88 -7.34
N ASP A 76 17.83 15.92 -7.07
CA ASP A 76 17.30 15.31 -5.85
C ASP A 76 17.68 13.82 -5.80
N GLY A 77 18.09 13.34 -4.64
CA GLY A 77 18.62 11.98 -4.49
C GLY A 77 17.56 10.90 -4.69
N PHE A 78 16.31 11.17 -4.31
CA PHE A 78 15.21 10.25 -4.60
C PHE A 78 14.90 10.25 -6.10
N GLU A 79 14.82 11.44 -6.71
CA GLU A 79 14.62 11.59 -8.15
C GLU A 79 15.69 10.83 -8.94
N ALA A 80 16.97 11.01 -8.61
CA ALA A 80 18.08 10.32 -9.29
C ALA A 80 17.96 8.80 -9.21
N CYS A 81 17.62 8.25 -8.04
CA CYS A 81 17.38 6.81 -7.89
C CYS A 81 16.17 6.35 -8.70
N PHE A 82 15.06 7.10 -8.66
CA PHE A 82 13.85 6.78 -9.42
C PHE A 82 14.14 6.73 -10.92
N GLU A 83 14.81 7.74 -11.46
CA GLU A 83 15.13 7.80 -12.89
C GLU A 83 16.09 6.69 -13.32
N ALA A 84 17.03 6.31 -12.44
CA ALA A 84 17.95 5.20 -12.68
C ALA A 84 17.24 3.84 -12.75
N VAL A 85 16.23 3.60 -11.88
CA VAL A 85 15.44 2.36 -11.88
C VAL A 85 14.47 2.34 -13.06
N MET A 86 13.73 3.43 -13.26
CA MET A 86 12.64 3.49 -14.23
C MET A 86 13.10 3.75 -15.67
N GLY A 87 14.35 4.17 -15.86
CA GLY A 87 14.92 4.46 -17.18
C GLY A 87 14.29 5.68 -17.88
N ARG A 88 13.59 6.52 -17.14
CA ARG A 88 12.89 7.72 -17.63
C ARG A 88 12.89 8.81 -16.57
N LYS A 89 12.58 10.04 -16.97
CA LYS A 89 12.48 11.15 -16.03
C LYS A 89 11.33 11.00 -15.04
N LEU A 90 11.52 11.52 -13.83
CA LEU A 90 10.44 11.61 -12.85
C LEU A 90 9.39 12.60 -13.34
N GLU A 91 8.15 12.14 -13.40
CA GLU A 91 6.99 12.94 -13.76
C GLU A 91 5.95 12.77 -12.66
N TYR A 92 5.40 13.88 -12.19
CA TYR A 92 4.28 13.87 -11.25
C TYR A 92 2.97 13.88 -12.03
N ALA A 93 2.05 13.01 -11.63
CA ALA A 93 0.72 12.99 -12.21
C ALA A 93 -0.06 14.26 -11.84
N LYS A 94 -1.10 14.58 -12.62
CA LYS A 94 -2.06 15.60 -12.19
C LYS A 94 -2.82 15.07 -10.97
N PRO A 95 -2.90 15.82 -9.85
CA PRO A 95 -3.59 15.35 -8.66
C PRO A 95 -5.08 15.16 -8.95
N ARG A 96 -5.64 14.03 -8.50
CA ARG A 96 -7.09 13.73 -8.58
C ARG A 96 -7.87 14.23 -7.37
N TYR A 97 -7.16 14.58 -6.30
CA TYR A 97 -7.71 15.05 -5.03
C TYR A 97 -6.96 16.32 -4.63
N GLU A 98 -7.67 17.21 -3.94
CA GLU A 98 -7.05 18.42 -3.40
C GLU A 98 -6.31 18.14 -2.08
N ASP A 99 -6.71 17.10 -1.35
CA ASP A 99 -6.16 16.71 -0.05
C ASP A 99 -6.29 15.20 0.18
N LEU A 100 -5.77 14.74 1.31
CA LEU A 100 -5.89 13.38 1.82
C LEU A 100 -7.34 13.00 2.13
N VAL A 101 -7.63 11.70 2.09
CA VAL A 101 -8.92 11.17 2.54
C VAL A 101 -8.73 10.45 3.87
N LEU A 102 -9.26 11.04 4.95
CA LEU A 102 -9.24 10.46 6.29
C LEU A 102 -10.59 9.83 6.60
N MET A 103 -10.60 8.55 6.95
CA MET A 103 -11.80 7.75 7.15
C MET A 103 -11.82 7.21 8.57
N ASN A 104 -12.98 7.34 9.24
CA ASN A 104 -13.23 6.74 10.56
C ASN A 104 -14.01 5.43 10.40
N PRO A 105 -13.38 4.24 10.48
CA PRO A 105 -14.06 2.96 10.27
C PRO A 105 -15.17 2.68 11.28
N ALA A 106 -15.16 3.32 12.45
CA ALA A 106 -16.21 3.19 13.46
C ALA A 106 -17.54 3.82 13.01
N SER A 107 -17.51 4.69 12.00
CA SER A 107 -18.70 5.36 11.44
C SER A 107 -19.27 4.64 10.20
N PHE A 108 -18.74 3.47 9.85
CA PHE A 108 -19.23 2.65 8.73
C PHE A 108 -19.86 1.35 9.25
N GLU A 109 -20.89 0.90 8.56
CA GLU A 109 -21.61 -0.33 8.88
C GLU A 109 -20.94 -1.59 8.28
N TRP A 110 -21.20 -2.74 8.91
CA TRP A 110 -20.86 -4.05 8.37
C TRP A 110 -22.00 -4.56 7.49
N ILE A 111 -21.69 -4.91 6.25
CA ILE A 111 -22.65 -5.44 5.28
C ILE A 111 -22.39 -6.94 5.09
N PRO A 112 -23.40 -7.82 5.20
CA PRO A 112 -23.21 -9.24 4.95
C PRO A 112 -22.83 -9.48 3.49
N GLU A 113 -21.87 -10.37 3.28
CA GLU A 113 -21.45 -10.84 1.95
C GLU A 113 -22.28 -12.05 1.50
N GLY A 114 -22.05 -12.51 0.27
CA GLY A 114 -22.67 -13.74 -0.25
C GLY A 114 -22.27 -15.01 0.53
N THR A 115 -21.13 -14.98 1.24
CA THR A 115 -20.67 -16.08 2.08
C THR A 115 -21.17 -15.92 3.51
N LYS A 116 -21.85 -16.95 4.04
CA LYS A 116 -22.38 -16.94 5.41
C LYS A 116 -21.27 -16.71 6.44
N GLY A 117 -21.51 -15.80 7.39
CA GLY A 117 -20.56 -15.46 8.44
C GLY A 117 -19.43 -14.53 7.99
N VAL A 118 -19.49 -14.01 6.76
CA VAL A 118 -18.57 -13.02 6.22
C VAL A 118 -19.30 -11.70 6.04
N TYR A 119 -18.67 -10.61 6.48
CA TYR A 119 -19.18 -9.25 6.34
C TYR A 119 -18.06 -8.35 5.82
N SER A 120 -18.42 -7.36 5.03
CA SER A 120 -17.48 -6.33 4.57
C SER A 120 -17.88 -4.95 5.06
N LYS A 121 -16.88 -4.08 5.16
CA LYS A 121 -17.02 -2.67 5.47
C LYS A 121 -16.17 -1.91 4.47
N LEU A 122 -16.78 -1.39 3.41
CA LEU A 122 -16.10 -0.59 2.41
C LEU A 122 -15.95 0.86 2.91
N LEU A 123 -14.72 1.35 3.03
CA LEU A 123 -14.48 2.76 3.38
C LEU A 123 -14.45 3.65 2.14
N GLY A 124 -13.95 3.13 1.02
CA GLY A 124 -13.93 3.86 -0.25
C GLY A 124 -13.44 3.04 -1.44
N SER A 125 -13.86 3.46 -2.62
CA SER A 125 -13.23 3.11 -3.90
C SER A 125 -12.66 4.40 -4.52
N PHE A 126 -11.41 4.34 -4.96
CA PHE A 126 -10.65 5.51 -5.35
C PHE A 126 -10.18 5.41 -6.80
N THR A 127 -10.32 6.53 -7.50
CA THR A 127 -9.87 6.75 -8.90
C THR A 127 -10.55 5.83 -9.92
N GLU A 128 -10.29 6.08 -11.20
CA GLU A 128 -10.71 5.26 -12.32
C GLU A 128 -10.08 3.85 -12.33
N ARG A 129 -9.09 3.60 -11.45
CA ARG A 129 -8.37 2.33 -11.34
C ARG A 129 -8.88 1.43 -10.20
N ASN A 130 -9.96 1.84 -9.52
CA ASN A 130 -10.71 1.04 -8.55
C ASN A 130 -9.88 0.48 -7.38
N THR A 131 -8.97 1.29 -6.82
CA THR A 131 -8.36 0.96 -5.53
C THR A 131 -9.45 0.94 -4.47
N ARG A 132 -9.60 -0.17 -3.74
CA ARG A 132 -10.64 -0.29 -2.71
C ARG A 132 -10.01 -0.50 -1.35
N ILE A 133 -10.53 0.22 -0.36
CA ILE A 133 -10.06 0.16 1.02
C ILE A 133 -11.24 -0.16 1.91
N GLY A 134 -11.09 -1.17 2.75
CA GLY A 134 -12.13 -1.64 3.63
C GLY A 134 -11.63 -2.58 4.70
N PHE A 135 -12.59 -3.26 5.33
CA PHE A 135 -12.35 -4.36 6.21
C PHE A 135 -13.25 -5.54 5.85
N VAL A 136 -12.80 -6.74 6.22
CA VAL A 136 -13.60 -7.96 6.18
C VAL A 136 -13.65 -8.54 7.59
N LYS A 137 -14.85 -8.83 8.07
CA LYS A 137 -15.08 -9.58 9.31
C LYS A 137 -15.52 -11.00 8.98
N VAL A 138 -14.92 -11.97 9.65
CA VAL A 138 -15.22 -13.39 9.49
C VAL A 138 -15.58 -13.97 10.86
N GLU A 139 -16.80 -14.50 10.99
CA GLU A 139 -17.25 -15.19 12.20
C GLU A 139 -16.42 -16.46 12.44
N ALA A 140 -16.26 -16.85 13.71
CA ALA A 140 -15.53 -18.06 14.08
C ALA A 140 -16.07 -19.30 13.32
N GLY A 141 -15.17 -20.05 12.70
CA GLY A 141 -15.48 -21.23 11.91
C GLY A 141 -15.94 -20.97 10.47
N ALA A 142 -16.24 -19.72 10.10
CA ALA A 142 -16.49 -19.34 8.71
C ALA A 142 -15.17 -19.17 7.93
N SER A 143 -15.26 -19.13 6.61
CA SER A 143 -14.12 -18.93 5.73
C SER A 143 -14.36 -17.78 4.77
N PHE A 144 -13.38 -16.88 4.67
CA PHE A 144 -13.36 -15.84 3.64
C PHE A 144 -12.74 -16.39 2.35
N PRO A 145 -13.42 -16.30 1.19
CA PRO A 145 -12.84 -16.68 -0.10
C PRO A 145 -11.97 -15.54 -0.64
N ALA A 146 -10.70 -15.51 -0.25
CA ALA A 146 -9.73 -14.51 -0.73
C ALA A 146 -9.23 -14.80 -2.16
N GLY A 147 -8.50 -13.87 -2.74
CA GLY A 147 -7.94 -13.96 -4.10
C GLY A 147 -8.97 -13.75 -5.21
N MET A 148 -10.17 -13.30 -4.88
CA MET A 148 -11.29 -13.20 -5.83
C MET A 148 -11.25 -11.91 -6.67
N GLN A 149 -10.32 -11.00 -6.40
CA GLN A 149 -10.27 -9.68 -7.04
C GLN A 149 -9.54 -9.72 -8.38
N SER A 150 -9.90 -8.81 -9.29
CA SER A 150 -9.26 -8.69 -10.61
C SER A 150 -7.90 -7.98 -10.60
N SER A 151 -7.38 -7.64 -9.44
CA SER A 151 -6.06 -7.05 -9.19
C SER A 151 -5.54 -7.59 -7.86
N VAL A 152 -4.28 -7.24 -7.51
CA VAL A 152 -3.67 -7.69 -6.27
C VAL A 152 -4.55 -7.35 -5.07
N GLU A 153 -4.83 -8.37 -4.25
CA GLU A 153 -5.60 -8.27 -3.01
C GLU A 153 -4.66 -8.45 -1.82
N LEU A 154 -4.71 -7.50 -0.90
CA LEU A 154 -3.95 -7.51 0.35
C LEU A 154 -4.90 -7.61 1.53
N LEU A 155 -4.64 -8.57 2.41
CA LEU A 155 -5.33 -8.73 3.68
C LEU A 155 -4.33 -8.62 4.82
N PHE A 156 -4.62 -7.77 5.79
CA PHE A 156 -3.81 -7.64 7.00
C PHE A 156 -4.65 -7.98 8.23
N LEU A 157 -4.21 -8.95 9.02
CA LEU A 157 -4.96 -9.45 10.17
C LEU A 157 -4.84 -8.45 11.34
N SER A 158 -5.91 -7.66 11.51
CA SER A 158 -6.00 -6.61 12.52
C SER A 158 -6.62 -7.09 13.83
N LYS A 159 -7.42 -8.17 13.80
CA LYS A 159 -7.99 -8.84 14.97
C LYS A 159 -8.15 -10.33 14.72
N GLY A 160 -8.02 -11.13 15.76
CA GLY A 160 -8.36 -12.56 15.75
C GLY A 160 -7.23 -13.46 15.25
N LYS A 161 -7.63 -14.55 14.60
CA LYS A 161 -6.74 -15.62 14.15
C LYS A 161 -7.39 -16.44 13.05
N VAL A 162 -6.61 -16.78 12.02
CA VAL A 162 -7.04 -17.69 10.95
C VAL A 162 -6.20 -18.95 10.87
N SER A 163 -6.77 -19.99 10.27
CA SER A 163 -6.08 -21.18 9.81
C SER A 163 -6.04 -21.20 8.29
N PHE A 164 -4.85 -21.43 7.75
CA PHE A 164 -4.58 -21.57 6.33
C PHE A 164 -3.48 -22.62 6.12
N GLU A 165 -3.69 -23.56 5.19
CA GLU A 165 -2.78 -24.68 4.90
C GLU A 165 -2.30 -25.46 6.14
N GLY A 166 -3.21 -25.66 7.11
CA GLY A 166 -2.90 -26.40 8.34
C GLY A 166 -2.03 -25.65 9.35
N LYS A 167 -1.73 -24.37 9.09
CA LYS A 167 -1.05 -23.46 10.03
C LYS A 167 -2.03 -22.43 10.57
N GLU A 168 -1.77 -21.94 11.77
CA GLU A 168 -2.48 -20.80 12.35
C GLU A 168 -1.66 -19.53 12.21
N TYR A 169 -2.35 -18.43 11.88
CA TYR A 169 -1.77 -17.11 11.71
C TYR A 169 -2.53 -16.13 12.61
N GLY A 170 -1.78 -15.36 13.40
CA GLY A 170 -2.31 -14.40 14.35
C GLY A 170 -2.18 -12.95 13.88
N LEU A 171 -2.35 -12.03 14.82
CA LEU A 171 -2.25 -10.59 14.62
C LEU A 171 -1.02 -10.20 13.80
N HIS A 172 -1.21 -9.22 12.93
CA HIS A 172 -0.20 -8.61 12.07
C HIS A 172 0.37 -9.54 10.97
N THR A 173 -0.28 -10.67 10.71
CA THR A 173 -0.01 -11.45 9.50
C THR A 173 -0.63 -10.74 8.29
N ALA A 174 0.14 -10.62 7.20
CA ALA A 174 -0.34 -10.16 5.91
C ALA A 174 -0.46 -11.33 4.92
N PHE A 175 -1.47 -11.29 4.08
CA PHE A 175 -1.66 -12.17 2.93
C PHE A 175 -1.76 -11.33 1.68
N GLU A 176 -1.09 -11.77 0.63
CA GLU A 176 -1.12 -11.18 -0.70
C GLU A 176 -1.63 -12.24 -1.67
N PHE A 177 -2.50 -11.82 -2.56
CA PHE A 177 -3.05 -12.65 -3.63
C PHE A 177 -2.92 -11.93 -4.96
N GLU A 178 -2.49 -12.67 -5.97
CA GLU A 178 -2.46 -12.21 -7.34
C GLU A 178 -3.87 -12.04 -7.91
N ALA A 179 -3.97 -11.32 -9.03
CA ALA A 179 -5.24 -11.10 -9.71
C ALA A 179 -5.92 -12.43 -10.07
N ASN A 180 -7.12 -12.66 -9.53
CA ASN A 180 -7.94 -13.85 -9.71
C ASN A 180 -7.27 -15.16 -9.28
N GLU A 181 -6.39 -15.14 -8.27
CA GLU A 181 -5.78 -16.34 -7.70
C GLU A 181 -6.79 -17.27 -6.99
N GLY A 182 -7.90 -16.71 -6.53
CA GLY A 182 -8.89 -17.36 -5.69
C GLY A 182 -9.86 -18.32 -6.39
N PRO A 183 -10.76 -18.97 -5.62
CA PRO A 183 -10.95 -18.75 -4.18
C PRO A 183 -9.89 -19.44 -3.31
N VAL A 184 -9.21 -18.66 -2.47
CA VAL A 184 -8.31 -19.17 -1.42
C VAL A 184 -9.01 -19.05 -0.06
N PRO A 185 -9.38 -20.17 0.59
CA PRO A 185 -10.17 -20.10 1.82
C PRO A 185 -9.32 -19.79 3.05
N LEU A 186 -9.55 -18.62 3.65
CA LEU A 186 -8.99 -18.27 4.96
C LEU A 186 -10.02 -18.54 6.05
N LYS A 187 -9.81 -19.58 6.86
CA LYS A 187 -10.77 -20.00 7.89
C LYS A 187 -10.51 -19.28 9.21
N ALA A 188 -11.50 -18.58 9.73
CA ALA A 188 -11.45 -17.97 11.05
C ALA A 188 -11.44 -19.05 12.16
N VAL A 189 -10.43 -19.02 13.02
CA VAL A 189 -10.38 -19.85 14.25
C VAL A 189 -11.26 -19.21 15.33
N GLU A 190 -11.24 -17.89 15.39
CA GLU A 190 -12.10 -17.02 16.20
C GLU A 190 -12.56 -15.83 15.33
N GLU A 191 -13.48 -15.01 15.82
CA GLU A 191 -13.91 -13.82 15.06
C GLU A 191 -12.69 -13.00 14.64
N THR A 192 -12.57 -12.78 13.34
CA THR A 192 -11.38 -12.21 12.72
C THR A 192 -11.75 -10.97 11.91
N GLU A 193 -10.87 -9.96 11.96
CA GLU A 193 -10.99 -8.73 11.17
C GLU A 193 -9.73 -8.55 10.33
N PHE A 194 -9.90 -8.53 9.02
CA PHE A 194 -8.88 -8.14 8.06
C PHE A 194 -9.06 -6.69 7.67
N PHE A 195 -7.98 -5.89 7.70
CA PHE A 195 -7.88 -4.75 6.81
C PHE A 195 -7.75 -5.29 5.38
N HIS A 196 -8.60 -4.81 4.47
CA HIS A 196 -8.71 -5.34 3.12
C HIS A 196 -8.46 -4.21 2.11
N LEU A 197 -7.42 -4.40 1.30
CA LEU A 197 -6.99 -3.47 0.28
C LEU A 197 -6.95 -4.19 -1.08
N VAL A 198 -7.59 -3.61 -2.07
CA VAL A 198 -7.48 -4.04 -3.47
C VAL A 198 -6.70 -2.98 -4.23
N LEU A 199 -5.60 -3.38 -4.86
CA LEU A 199 -4.70 -2.47 -5.58
C LEU A 199 -5.30 -2.01 -6.92
N PRO A 200 -4.80 -0.90 -7.50
CA PRO A 200 -5.28 -0.41 -8.79
C PRO A 200 -5.19 -1.46 -9.92
N THR A 201 -6.16 -1.45 -10.84
CA THR A 201 -6.14 -2.28 -12.06
C THR A 201 -5.62 -1.48 -13.26
N PHE A 202 -4.58 -1.96 -13.95
CA PHE A 202 -3.93 -1.24 -15.07
C PHE A 202 -4.36 -1.72 -16.45
#